data_AF-A0A497SL79-F1
#
_entry.id   AF-A0A497SL79-F1
#
_cell.length_a   1.000
_cell.length_b   1.000
_cell.length_c   1.000
_cell.angle_alpha   90.00
_cell.angle_beta   90.00
_cell.angle_gamma   90.00
#
_symmetry.space_group_name_H-M   'P 1'
#
loop_
_entity.id
_entity.type
_entity.pdbx_description
1 polymer ?
#
loop_
_entity_poly.entity_id
_entity_poly.type
_entity_poly.pdbx_seq_one_letter_code
_entity_poly.pdbx_strand_id
1 'polypeptide(L)'
;MFLHLTARLAWHDSYWNGRICRKPSDNIYCSGNYSLLSTRIQRRKNSEIEDKYAGIPASEIVGKENYIPPCYWVINILGDKELKVKHVHSFCDFIRKAKEGGIKPIKDTIEPHAILSWSFKFSFAREGLLKYPRDLEDRLNHYLSYIVPGKSLVIFYLNYSNPVNGDRHRYLIVGAALIKDVRKPKQYEFDPEYYEHLKKQFRGYFPPMEWSFQIVLDPESIVIIPYQEYIKELEEAKSEKEKRRIEKLLSEVVVEVDKQSLIPHFKYVSMHISTDKVLYLLYRILNSLNRVKKHGIVEKESIEEYIRRTENLIKHLWGLRGEYPSLGKVLIALGEILGHYTIIPSRTLETTTTDYKKYKEIEEKLSNFISRYGIRLIEVLKTADPGCMEILLNDLKQNNEIDGCAKYLIFRIIEFIRDRESKYLKALELLCKLDLVYAQIRNIIRDIENKKINVEDLVNYPYSLVYT
;
A
#
# COMPACT_ATOMS: atom_id res chain seq x y z
N MET A 1 -2.34 -10.01 -11.22
CA MET A 1 -2.49 -8.54 -11.11
C MET A 1 -1.39 -7.98 -10.21
N PHE A 2 -1.17 -6.66 -10.19
CA PHE A 2 -0.30 -6.01 -9.20
C PHE A 2 -1.05 -4.85 -8.54
N LEU A 3 -0.58 -4.44 -7.36
CA LEU A 3 -1.07 -3.28 -6.63
C LEU A 3 0.13 -2.47 -6.14
N HIS A 4 -0.14 -1.22 -5.75
CA HIS A 4 0.82 -0.37 -5.08
C HIS A 4 0.53 -0.41 -3.57
N LEU A 5 1.36 0.23 -2.77
CA LEU A 5 1.15 0.31 -1.33
C LEU A 5 1.36 1.72 -0.78
N THR A 6 0.79 1.99 0.39
CA THR A 6 1.11 3.18 1.18
C THR A 6 1.99 2.79 2.35
N ALA A 7 2.89 3.66 2.78
CA ALA A 7 3.74 3.43 3.95
C ALA A 7 3.75 4.65 4.86
N ARG A 8 3.35 4.43 6.12
CA ARG A 8 3.36 5.47 7.14
C ARG A 8 4.78 5.73 7.63
N LEU A 9 5.15 6.99 7.74
CA LEU A 9 6.41 7.43 8.33
C LEU A 9 6.17 8.02 9.73
N ALA A 10 7.25 8.12 10.52
CA ALA A 10 7.37 9.10 11.58
C ALA A 10 8.03 10.35 10.99
N TRP A 11 7.65 11.56 11.45
CA TRP A 11 8.34 12.78 11.03
C TRP A 11 9.83 12.71 11.37
N HIS A 12 10.69 13.18 10.46
CA HIS A 12 12.14 13.15 10.62
C HIS A 12 12.75 14.41 10.01
N ASP A 13 13.46 15.21 10.83
CA ASP A 13 13.98 16.53 10.41
C ASP A 13 15.13 16.43 9.41
N SER A 14 15.76 15.26 9.33
CA SER A 14 16.86 14.98 8.39
C SER A 14 16.42 14.12 7.21
N TYR A 15 15.25 14.39 6.63
CA TYR A 15 14.84 13.85 5.33
C TYR A 15 14.83 12.31 5.21
N TRP A 16 14.73 11.59 6.33
CA TRP A 16 14.89 10.13 6.34
C TRP A 16 16.15 9.67 5.56
N ASN A 17 17.27 10.38 5.74
CA ASN A 17 18.52 10.15 5.00
C ASN A 17 19.53 9.23 5.73
N GLY A 18 19.05 8.41 6.66
CA GLY A 18 19.88 7.49 7.45
C GLY A 18 20.67 8.16 8.58
N ARG A 19 20.51 9.46 8.83
CA ARG A 19 21.16 10.19 9.93
C ARG A 19 20.18 10.51 11.05
N ILE A 20 20.67 10.68 12.26
CA ILE A 20 19.86 11.20 13.37
C ILE A 20 19.40 12.63 13.05
N CYS A 21 18.22 13.00 13.56
CA CYS A 21 17.68 14.36 13.45
C CYS A 21 18.71 15.41 13.90
N ARG A 22 18.60 16.63 13.36
CA ARG A 22 19.52 17.74 13.69
C ARG A 22 19.27 18.31 15.09
N LYS A 23 18.03 18.24 15.57
CA LYS A 23 17.63 18.61 16.92
C LYS A 23 16.68 17.54 17.49
N PRO A 24 17.20 16.36 17.86
CA PRO A 24 16.36 15.23 18.27
C PRO A 24 15.44 15.54 19.43
N SER A 25 15.89 16.24 20.47
CA SER A 25 15.05 16.67 21.60
C SER A 25 13.88 17.57 21.19
N ASP A 26 14.08 18.47 20.22
CA ASP A 26 13.03 19.40 19.74
C ASP A 26 12.00 18.72 18.82
N ASN A 27 12.33 17.55 18.26
CA ASN A 27 11.41 16.79 17.42
C ASN A 27 10.35 16.06 18.26
N ILE A 28 9.33 16.81 18.66
CA ILE A 28 8.16 16.30 19.37
C ILE A 28 7.25 15.44 18.47
N TYR A 29 7.33 15.62 17.15
CA TYR A 29 6.45 14.97 16.19
C TYR A 29 6.77 13.49 16.02
N CYS A 30 8.05 13.10 16.03
CA CYS A 30 8.44 11.69 15.91
C CYS A 30 7.90 10.85 17.07
N SER A 31 7.76 11.44 18.26
CA SER A 31 7.19 10.84 19.46
C SER A 31 5.74 11.26 19.74
N GLY A 32 5.07 11.93 18.80
CA GLY A 32 3.67 12.35 18.99
C GLY A 32 2.70 11.15 18.98
N ASN A 33 1.53 11.31 19.61
CA ASN A 33 0.55 10.23 19.78
C ASN A 33 0.07 9.58 18.47
N TYR A 34 0.08 10.33 17.37
CA TYR A 34 -0.32 9.88 16.05
C TYR A 34 0.86 9.44 15.18
N SER A 35 2.09 9.49 15.67
CA SER A 35 3.30 9.06 14.95
C SER A 35 3.29 7.56 14.63
N LEU A 36 4.22 7.12 13.77
CA LEU A 36 4.46 5.70 13.50
C LEU A 36 4.92 5.00 14.79
N LEU A 37 4.17 4.00 15.26
CA LEU A 37 4.46 3.30 16.52
C LEU A 37 4.70 4.25 17.70
N SER A 38 3.87 5.31 17.82
CA SER A 38 4.04 6.41 18.77
C SER A 38 4.51 5.97 20.16
N THR A 39 3.78 5.05 20.81
CA THR A 39 4.14 4.61 22.17
C THR A 39 5.48 3.87 22.24
N ARG A 40 5.87 3.14 21.19
CA ARG A 40 7.16 2.43 21.13
C ARG A 40 8.30 3.41 20.89
N ILE A 41 8.12 4.41 20.02
CA ILE A 41 9.10 5.48 19.84
C ILE A 41 9.26 6.27 21.15
N GLN A 42 8.17 6.69 21.78
CA GLN A 42 8.18 7.42 23.05
C GLN A 42 8.97 6.67 24.14
N ARG A 43 8.79 5.35 24.29
CA ARG A 43 9.48 4.56 25.32
C ARG A 43 10.96 4.30 25.02
N ARG A 44 11.34 4.21 23.74
CA ARG A 44 12.68 3.74 23.32
C ARG A 44 13.59 4.86 22.79
N LYS A 45 13.05 6.06 22.57
CA LYS A 45 13.83 7.24 22.22
C LYS A 45 14.69 7.63 23.42
N ASN A 46 15.98 7.85 23.18
CA ASN A 46 16.89 8.39 24.17
C ASN A 46 17.43 9.71 23.61
N SER A 47 16.80 10.82 23.99
CA SER A 47 17.16 12.14 23.47
C SER A 47 18.58 12.55 23.85
N GLU A 48 19.10 12.15 25.02
CA GLU A 48 20.47 12.47 25.44
C GLU A 48 21.51 11.87 24.49
N ILE A 49 21.35 10.59 24.13
CA ILE A 49 22.21 9.93 23.15
C ILE A 49 21.98 10.52 21.77
N GLU A 50 20.73 10.69 21.33
CA GLU A 50 20.43 11.22 20.00
C GLU A 50 20.99 12.64 19.82
N ASP A 51 20.87 13.53 20.82
CA ASP A 51 21.39 14.91 20.77
C ASP A 51 22.92 14.92 20.68
N LYS A 52 23.63 14.04 21.41
CA LYS A 52 25.09 13.89 21.33
C LYS A 52 25.56 13.53 19.91
N TYR A 53 24.72 12.84 19.14
CA TYR A 53 25.03 12.36 17.79
C TYR A 53 24.12 13.01 16.72
N ALA A 54 23.59 14.20 16.97
CA ALA A 54 22.72 14.89 16.04
C ALA A 54 23.37 15.04 14.65
N GLY A 55 22.64 14.69 13.58
CA GLY A 55 23.13 14.72 12.20
C GLY A 55 24.16 13.63 11.81
N ILE A 56 24.60 12.78 12.75
CA ILE A 56 25.51 11.67 12.47
C ILE A 56 24.73 10.47 11.88
N PRO A 57 25.33 9.68 10.97
CA PRO A 57 24.70 8.46 10.47
C PRO A 57 24.28 7.51 11.59
N ALA A 58 23.05 7.01 11.55
CA ALA A 58 22.52 6.10 12.56
C ALA A 58 23.35 4.81 12.68
N SER A 59 23.97 4.36 11.58
CA SER A 59 24.83 3.18 11.56
C SER A 59 26.08 3.31 12.45
N GLU A 60 26.60 4.52 12.64
CA GLU A 60 27.73 4.76 13.56
C GLU A 60 27.32 4.64 15.01
N ILE A 61 26.15 5.16 15.37
CA ILE A 61 25.64 5.15 16.74
C ILE A 61 25.32 3.73 17.18
N VAL A 62 24.75 2.92 16.29
CA VAL A 62 24.52 1.49 16.54
C VAL A 62 25.82 0.78 16.89
N GLY A 63 26.92 1.11 16.21
CA GLY A 63 28.23 0.51 16.48
C GLY A 63 28.86 1.00 17.78
N LYS A 64 28.81 2.31 18.05
CA LYS A 64 29.52 2.96 19.18
C LYS A 64 28.79 2.83 20.51
N GLU A 65 27.47 3.01 20.50
CA GLU A 65 26.64 3.10 21.73
C GLU A 65 25.77 1.85 21.91
N ASN A 66 25.77 0.90 20.96
CA ASN A 66 24.81 -0.23 20.89
C ASN A 66 23.35 0.25 21.01
N TYR A 67 23.09 1.49 20.56
CA TYR A 67 21.79 2.15 20.56
C TYR A 67 21.21 2.16 19.16
N ILE A 68 19.98 1.69 19.00
CA ILE A 68 19.26 1.73 17.73
C ILE A 68 18.15 2.77 17.87
N PRO A 69 18.18 3.88 17.10
CA PRO A 69 17.14 4.89 17.17
C PRO A 69 15.80 4.26 16.82
N PRO A 70 14.73 4.51 17.58
CA PRO A 70 13.46 3.79 17.42
C PRO A 70 12.75 4.09 16.09
N CYS A 71 13.17 5.13 15.36
CA CYS A 71 12.72 5.45 14.01
C CYS A 71 13.41 4.63 12.90
N TYR A 72 14.28 3.66 13.23
CA TYR A 72 15.03 2.85 12.25
C TYR A 72 14.15 2.19 11.17
N TRP A 73 12.87 1.97 11.46
CA TRP A 73 11.89 1.43 10.51
C TRP A 73 11.80 2.24 9.22
N VAL A 74 11.99 3.55 9.29
CA VAL A 74 11.72 4.46 8.16
C VAL A 74 12.82 5.49 7.94
N ILE A 75 13.88 5.47 8.76
CA ILE A 75 14.95 6.48 8.71
C ILE A 75 15.78 6.43 7.42
N ASN A 76 15.69 5.37 6.61
CA ASN A 76 16.65 5.09 5.54
C ASN A 76 16.10 5.24 4.10
N ILE A 77 15.06 6.06 3.89
CA ILE A 77 14.50 6.31 2.55
C ILE A 77 15.55 6.93 1.61
N LEU A 78 16.20 8.00 2.04
CA LEU A 78 17.27 8.69 1.31
C LEU A 78 18.66 8.29 1.81
N GLY A 79 18.75 7.30 2.70
CA GLY A 79 20.02 6.84 3.24
C GLY A 79 20.72 5.86 2.30
N ASP A 80 22.01 6.07 2.12
CA ASP A 80 22.89 5.34 1.19
C ASP A 80 23.68 4.20 1.87
N LYS A 81 23.54 4.04 3.18
CA LYS A 81 24.25 3.04 3.98
C LYS A 81 23.31 1.99 4.54
N GLU A 82 23.83 0.78 4.68
CA GLU A 82 23.17 -0.27 5.45
C GLU A 82 23.09 0.10 6.94
N LEU A 83 21.97 -0.26 7.56
CA LEU A 83 21.75 -0.10 8.99
C LEU A 83 21.52 -1.46 9.65
N LYS A 84 22.48 -1.90 10.47
CA LYS A 84 22.33 -3.11 11.29
C LYS A 84 21.36 -2.83 12.43
N VAL A 85 20.34 -3.65 12.59
CA VAL A 85 19.29 -3.47 13.61
C VAL A 85 19.00 -4.77 14.35
N LYS A 86 18.25 -4.64 15.45
CA LYS A 86 17.73 -5.74 16.24
C LYS A 86 16.24 -5.51 16.46
N HIS A 87 15.40 -6.38 15.91
CA HIS A 87 13.98 -6.36 16.22
C HIS A 87 13.77 -6.96 17.60
N VAL A 88 13.38 -6.11 18.55
CA VAL A 88 13.06 -6.52 19.92
C VAL A 88 11.55 -6.61 20.05
N HIS A 89 11.00 -7.81 20.27
CA HIS A 89 9.56 -8.04 20.37
C HIS A 89 8.91 -7.08 21.38
N SER A 90 7.71 -6.59 21.06
CA SER A 90 7.02 -5.57 21.88
C SER A 90 6.75 -6.02 23.32
N PHE A 91 6.63 -7.33 23.57
CA PHE A 91 6.46 -7.86 24.93
C PHE A 91 7.68 -7.63 25.81
N CYS A 92 8.89 -7.50 25.26
CA CYS A 92 10.08 -7.23 26.05
C CYS A 92 10.06 -5.82 26.69
N ASP A 93 9.15 -4.93 26.25
CA ASP A 93 8.93 -3.64 26.89
C ASP A 93 8.16 -3.76 28.22
N PHE A 94 7.42 -4.86 28.42
CA PHE A 94 6.43 -4.97 29.52
C PHE A 94 6.54 -6.27 30.33
N ILE A 95 7.08 -7.34 29.75
CA ILE A 95 7.09 -8.69 30.33
C ILE A 95 8.53 -9.10 30.61
N ARG A 96 8.86 -9.29 31.89
CA ARG A 96 10.19 -9.71 32.34
C ARG A 96 10.64 -11.02 31.73
N LYS A 97 9.78 -12.07 31.74
CA LYS A 97 10.10 -13.37 31.14
C LYS A 97 10.42 -13.28 29.64
N ALA A 98 9.72 -12.41 28.90
CA ALA A 98 10.03 -12.18 27.49
C ALA A 98 11.42 -11.54 27.31
N LYS A 99 11.77 -10.57 28.16
CA LYS A 99 13.05 -9.85 28.14
C LYS A 99 14.23 -10.74 28.58
N GLU A 100 14.02 -11.57 29.60
CA GLU A 100 15.02 -12.46 30.21
C GLU A 100 15.07 -13.83 29.50
N GLY A 101 15.21 -13.83 28.17
CA GLY A 101 15.45 -15.04 27.38
C GLY A 101 14.19 -15.73 26.81
N GLY A 102 12.99 -15.30 27.19
CA GLY A 102 11.75 -15.86 26.63
C GLY A 102 11.54 -15.57 25.14
N ILE A 103 12.05 -14.43 24.64
CA ILE A 103 12.04 -14.08 23.21
C ILE A 103 13.39 -13.49 22.81
N LYS A 104 14.09 -14.14 21.88
CA LYS A 104 15.38 -13.63 21.37
C LYS A 104 15.16 -12.55 20.31
N PRO A 105 15.84 -11.40 20.39
CA PRO A 105 15.78 -10.38 19.34
C PRO A 105 16.28 -10.90 17.99
N ILE A 106 15.64 -10.48 16.90
CA ILE A 106 16.04 -10.83 15.53
C ILE A 106 17.11 -9.85 15.08
N LYS A 107 18.28 -10.36 14.68
CA LYS A 107 19.30 -9.54 14.00
C LYS A 107 18.88 -9.33 12.54
N ASP A 108 18.91 -8.08 12.09
CA ASP A 108 18.55 -7.72 10.72
C ASP A 108 19.42 -6.58 10.17
N THR A 109 19.32 -6.37 8.87
CA THR A 109 19.96 -5.28 8.14
C THR A 109 18.90 -4.57 7.30
N ILE A 110 18.79 -3.26 7.48
CA ILE A 110 18.04 -2.38 6.59
C ILE A 110 18.98 -1.98 5.46
N GLU A 111 18.60 -2.28 4.23
CA GLU A 111 19.34 -1.93 3.03
C GLU A 111 19.38 -0.40 2.83
N PRO A 112 20.33 0.11 2.02
CA PRO A 112 20.24 1.46 1.48
C PRO A 112 18.89 1.68 0.79
N HIS A 113 18.34 2.88 0.94
CA HIS A 113 17.06 3.25 0.34
C HIS A 113 15.93 2.28 0.68
N ALA A 114 15.79 1.92 1.95
CA ALA A 114 14.81 0.94 2.37
C ALA A 114 14.04 1.38 3.62
N ILE A 115 12.83 0.86 3.71
CA ILE A 115 11.97 1.00 4.89
C ILE A 115 11.40 -0.35 5.29
N LEU A 116 10.93 -0.43 6.53
CA LEU A 116 10.10 -1.50 7.04
C LEU A 116 8.68 -1.00 7.19
N SER A 117 7.74 -1.82 6.77
CA SER A 117 6.31 -1.54 6.89
C SER A 117 5.55 -2.81 7.27
N TRP A 118 4.31 -2.65 7.68
CA TRP A 118 3.39 -3.75 8.01
C TRP A 118 1.96 -3.26 7.91
N SER A 119 1.02 -4.19 7.78
CA SER A 119 -0.41 -3.87 7.78
C SER A 119 -1.04 -4.39 9.06
N PHE A 120 -1.43 -3.48 9.96
CA PHE A 120 -2.18 -3.83 11.15
C PHE A 120 -3.57 -4.41 10.83
N LYS A 121 -4.05 -4.26 9.60
CA LYS A 121 -5.32 -4.86 9.19
C LYS A 121 -5.30 -6.38 9.34
N PHE A 122 -4.13 -7.02 9.18
CA PHE A 122 -4.02 -8.47 9.28
C PHE A 122 -4.28 -9.01 10.68
N SER A 123 -3.92 -8.26 11.73
CA SER A 123 -4.05 -8.73 13.11
C SER A 123 -5.49 -8.79 13.63
N PHE A 124 -6.46 -8.31 12.86
CA PHE A 124 -7.88 -8.37 13.21
C PHE A 124 -8.52 -9.66 12.68
N ALA A 125 -9.00 -10.52 13.58
CA ALA A 125 -9.87 -11.64 13.19
C ALA A 125 -11.24 -11.13 12.67
N ARG A 126 -11.76 -10.07 13.30
CA ARG A 126 -12.86 -9.22 12.83
C ARG A 126 -12.53 -7.78 13.19
N GLU A 127 -13.14 -6.81 12.52
CA GLU A 127 -12.94 -5.40 12.84
C GLU A 127 -13.26 -5.14 14.33
N GLY A 128 -12.30 -4.58 15.07
CA GLY A 128 -12.43 -4.32 16.51
C GLY A 128 -12.14 -5.52 17.46
N LEU A 129 -11.94 -6.73 16.96
CA LEU A 129 -11.64 -7.91 17.79
C LEU A 129 -10.14 -8.23 17.82
N LEU A 130 -9.53 -8.05 19.00
CA LEU A 130 -8.13 -8.35 19.29
C LEU A 130 -7.92 -9.86 19.52
N LYS A 131 -7.94 -10.63 18.43
CA LYS A 131 -7.54 -12.03 18.41
C LYS A 131 -6.71 -12.28 17.15
N TYR A 132 -5.55 -12.93 17.30
CA TYR A 132 -4.74 -13.31 16.16
C TYR A 132 -5.50 -14.31 15.27
N PRO A 133 -5.70 -13.97 13.98
CA PRO A 133 -6.27 -14.92 13.03
C PRO A 133 -5.32 -16.09 12.79
N ARG A 134 -5.86 -17.29 12.60
CA ARG A 134 -5.05 -18.49 12.26
C ARG A 134 -4.48 -18.42 10.84
N ASP A 135 -5.13 -17.66 9.97
CA ASP A 135 -4.74 -17.40 8.57
C ASP A 135 -3.86 -16.14 8.43
N LEU A 136 -3.21 -15.67 9.51
CA LEU A 136 -2.42 -14.44 9.49
C LEU A 136 -1.30 -14.47 8.44
N GLU A 137 -0.58 -15.58 8.36
CA GLU A 137 0.51 -15.77 7.39
C GLU A 137 -0.01 -15.81 5.96
N ASP A 138 -1.16 -16.44 5.71
CA ASP A 138 -1.81 -16.46 4.40
C ASP A 138 -2.23 -15.05 3.97
N ARG A 139 -2.77 -14.24 4.89
CA ARG A 139 -3.12 -12.83 4.61
C ARG A 139 -1.89 -12.00 4.23
N LEU A 140 -0.79 -12.18 4.95
CA LEU A 140 0.47 -11.51 4.65
C LEU A 140 1.00 -11.95 3.28
N ASN A 141 1.05 -13.25 3.02
CA ASN A 141 1.53 -13.80 1.74
C ASN A 141 0.67 -13.29 0.58
N HIS A 142 -0.66 -13.27 0.74
CA HIS A 142 -1.57 -12.69 -0.23
C HIS A 142 -1.27 -11.20 -0.46
N TYR A 143 -1.06 -10.42 0.61
CA TYR A 143 -0.72 -9.01 0.49
C TYR A 143 0.58 -8.81 -0.30
N LEU A 144 1.66 -9.45 0.12
CA LEU A 144 2.96 -9.33 -0.53
C LEU A 144 2.93 -9.81 -2.00
N SER A 145 2.06 -10.76 -2.35
CA SER A 145 1.95 -11.28 -3.73
C SER A 145 1.52 -10.25 -4.78
N TYR A 146 0.94 -9.11 -4.38
CA TYR A 146 0.57 -8.04 -5.30
C TYR A 146 1.63 -6.94 -5.40
N ILE A 147 2.65 -6.97 -4.55
CA ILE A 147 3.76 -6.04 -4.59
C ILE A 147 4.81 -6.65 -5.51
N VAL A 148 4.87 -6.16 -6.74
CA VAL A 148 5.75 -6.69 -7.79
C VAL A 148 6.92 -5.72 -7.96
N PRO A 149 8.15 -6.14 -7.60
CA PRO A 149 9.35 -5.36 -7.85
C PRO A 149 9.46 -4.87 -9.30
N GLY A 150 9.91 -3.63 -9.49
CA GLY A 150 10.00 -2.96 -10.79
C GLY A 150 8.64 -2.53 -11.38
N LYS A 151 7.51 -2.82 -10.73
CA LYS A 151 6.18 -2.39 -11.16
C LYS A 151 5.46 -1.57 -10.09
N SER A 152 5.40 -2.11 -8.88
CA SER A 152 4.70 -1.50 -7.75
C SER A 152 5.42 -0.26 -7.23
N LEU A 153 4.64 0.69 -6.74
CA LEU A 153 5.11 1.92 -6.13
C LEU A 153 4.71 1.91 -4.66
N VAL A 154 5.45 2.66 -3.86
CA VAL A 154 5.06 3.03 -2.51
C VAL A 154 4.74 4.52 -2.45
N ILE A 155 3.62 4.88 -1.80
CA ILE A 155 3.29 6.26 -1.44
C ILE A 155 3.58 6.46 0.04
N PHE A 156 4.47 7.40 0.34
CA PHE A 156 4.82 7.75 1.70
C PHE A 156 3.84 8.76 2.27
N TYR A 157 3.45 8.56 3.52
CA TYR A 157 2.57 9.50 4.20
C TYR A 157 2.88 9.65 5.68
N LEU A 158 2.46 10.77 6.25
CA LEU A 158 2.44 11.03 7.68
C LEU A 158 1.01 11.05 8.18
N ASN A 159 0.86 10.59 9.42
CA ASN A 159 -0.35 10.80 10.21
C ASN A 159 -0.27 12.15 10.93
N TYR A 160 -1.14 12.42 11.90
CA TYR A 160 -1.33 13.77 12.45
C TYR A 160 -0.18 14.30 13.32
N SER A 161 0.85 13.49 13.62
CA SER A 161 2.05 13.97 14.32
C SER A 161 3.10 14.42 13.30
N ASN A 162 2.87 15.61 12.74
CA ASN A 162 3.79 16.29 11.82
C ASN A 162 3.62 17.83 11.93
N PRO A 163 4.65 18.63 11.59
CA PRO A 163 4.61 20.09 11.71
C PRO A 163 3.85 20.81 10.59
N VAL A 164 3.43 20.11 9.53
CA VAL A 164 2.93 20.73 8.30
C VAL A 164 1.42 20.92 8.33
N ASN A 165 0.68 19.88 8.70
CA ASN A 165 -0.79 19.89 8.72
C ASN A 165 -1.40 19.05 9.86
N GLY A 166 -0.59 18.70 10.87
CA GLY A 166 -1.01 17.79 11.94
C GLY A 166 -2.25 18.26 12.70
N ASP A 167 -2.38 19.58 12.89
CA ASP A 167 -3.52 20.26 13.50
C ASP A 167 -4.84 20.05 12.75
N ARG A 168 -4.79 19.86 11.42
CA ARG A 168 -5.96 19.66 10.56
C ARG A 168 -6.51 18.23 10.61
N HIS A 169 -5.81 17.31 11.28
CA HIS A 169 -6.19 15.89 11.37
C HIS A 169 -6.42 15.22 10.01
N ARG A 170 -5.53 15.52 9.05
CA ARG A 170 -5.53 14.93 7.70
C ARG A 170 -4.19 14.26 7.43
N TYR A 171 -4.22 13.11 6.75
CA TYR A 171 -3.00 12.46 6.32
C TYR A 171 -2.26 13.32 5.30
N LEU A 172 -0.95 13.44 5.49
CA LEU A 172 -0.06 14.22 4.63
C LEU A 172 0.70 13.27 3.71
N ILE A 173 0.62 13.51 2.40
CA ILE A 173 1.45 12.80 1.42
C ILE A 173 2.85 13.40 1.45
N VAL A 174 3.85 12.56 1.66
CA VAL A 174 5.27 12.93 1.71
C VAL A 174 5.94 12.74 0.37
N GLY A 175 5.63 11.68 -0.36
CA GLY A 175 6.34 11.35 -1.59
C GLY A 175 6.01 9.98 -2.13
N ALA A 176 6.81 9.54 -3.09
CA ALA A 176 6.63 8.26 -3.77
C ALA A 176 7.97 7.66 -4.21
N ALA A 177 8.00 6.35 -4.41
CA ALA A 177 9.14 5.65 -5.01
C ALA A 177 8.70 4.34 -5.68
N LEU A 178 9.47 3.91 -6.68
CA LEU A 178 9.40 2.58 -7.27
C LEU A 178 10.02 1.55 -6.32
N ILE A 179 9.34 0.42 -6.18
CA ILE A 179 9.80 -0.67 -5.33
C ILE A 179 10.78 -1.52 -6.14
N LYS A 180 12.02 -1.61 -5.67
CA LYS A 180 13.10 -2.41 -6.28
C LYS A 180 13.11 -3.85 -5.78
N ASP A 181 12.80 -4.07 -4.50
CA ASP A 181 12.75 -5.41 -3.91
C ASP A 181 11.87 -5.41 -2.64
N VAL A 182 11.38 -6.60 -2.25
CA VAL A 182 10.59 -6.80 -1.03
C VAL A 182 11.10 -8.02 -0.28
N ARG A 183 11.55 -7.82 0.96
CA ARG A 183 12.01 -8.91 1.84
C ARG A 183 10.91 -9.32 2.79
N LYS A 184 10.64 -10.62 2.83
CA LYS A 184 9.63 -11.21 3.72
C LYS A 184 10.01 -11.04 5.19
N PRO A 185 9.01 -11.03 6.09
CA PRO A 185 9.29 -10.90 7.50
C PRO A 185 10.00 -12.12 8.08
N LYS A 186 10.72 -11.90 9.19
CA LYS A 186 11.48 -12.92 9.92
C LYS A 186 10.69 -13.47 11.10
N GLN A 187 11.14 -14.60 11.65
CA GLN A 187 10.54 -15.20 12.84
C GLN A 187 11.41 -14.99 14.08
N TYR A 188 10.76 -14.73 15.21
CA TYR A 188 11.40 -14.72 16.51
C TYR A 188 11.68 -16.15 16.97
N GLU A 189 12.81 -16.32 17.65
CA GLU A 189 13.09 -17.54 18.39
C GLU A 189 12.57 -17.37 19.82
N PHE A 190 11.64 -18.25 20.23
CA PHE A 190 11.05 -18.25 21.56
C PHE A 190 11.62 -19.39 22.40
N ASP A 191 11.68 -19.17 23.71
CA ASP A 191 11.74 -20.28 24.67
C ASP A 191 10.51 -21.19 24.48
N PRO A 192 10.67 -22.51 24.31
CA PRO A 192 9.56 -23.43 24.03
C PRO A 192 8.46 -23.40 25.09
N GLU A 193 8.81 -23.41 26.37
CA GLU A 193 7.83 -23.40 27.46
C GLU A 193 7.05 -22.08 27.51
N TYR A 194 7.75 -20.96 27.33
CA TYR A 194 7.13 -19.65 27.26
C TYR A 194 6.20 -19.52 26.04
N TYR A 195 6.61 -20.03 24.88
CA TYR A 195 5.80 -19.99 23.68
C TYR A 195 4.52 -20.82 23.82
N GLU A 196 4.59 -22.01 24.42
CA GLU A 196 3.40 -22.80 24.74
C GLU A 196 2.45 -22.06 25.69
N HIS A 197 2.99 -21.37 26.70
CA HIS A 197 2.19 -20.52 27.57
C HIS A 197 1.48 -19.40 26.79
N LEU A 198 2.20 -18.70 25.91
CA LEU A 198 1.63 -17.66 25.05
C LEU A 198 0.52 -18.23 24.15
N LYS A 199 0.74 -19.37 23.50
CA LYS A 199 -0.30 -20.00 22.67
C LYS A 199 -1.56 -20.30 23.47
N LYS A 200 -1.44 -20.82 24.70
CA LYS A 200 -2.59 -21.05 25.60
C LYS A 200 -3.29 -19.72 25.96
N GLN A 201 -2.53 -18.70 26.34
CA GLN A 201 -3.06 -17.37 26.68
C GLN A 201 -3.83 -16.74 25.51
N PHE A 202 -3.32 -16.88 24.28
CA PHE A 202 -3.93 -16.35 23.06
C PHE A 202 -4.90 -17.34 22.39
N ARG A 203 -5.50 -18.25 23.16
CA ARG A 203 -6.56 -19.18 22.72
C ARG A 203 -6.15 -20.06 21.53
N GLY A 204 -4.93 -20.56 21.57
CA GLY A 204 -4.37 -21.59 20.69
C GLY A 204 -3.48 -21.08 19.55
N TYR A 205 -3.35 -19.77 19.33
CA TYR A 205 -2.45 -19.25 18.29
C TYR A 205 -1.80 -17.93 18.74
N PHE A 206 -0.47 -17.90 18.68
CA PHE A 206 0.35 -16.71 18.85
C PHE A 206 1.36 -16.70 17.70
N PRO A 207 1.41 -15.65 16.85
CA PRO A 207 2.27 -15.67 15.68
C PRO A 207 3.73 -15.53 16.10
N PRO A 208 4.64 -16.41 15.64
CA PRO A 208 6.06 -16.28 15.97
C PRO A 208 6.77 -15.24 15.10
N MET A 209 6.08 -14.71 14.08
CA MET A 209 6.62 -13.80 13.08
C MET A 209 6.72 -12.36 13.59
N GLU A 210 7.82 -11.68 13.30
CA GLU A 210 7.89 -10.22 13.28
C GLU A 210 7.15 -9.75 12.03
N TRP A 211 6.10 -8.94 12.12
CA TRP A 211 5.20 -8.72 10.96
C TRP A 211 5.72 -7.73 9.92
N SER A 212 6.86 -7.11 10.19
CA SER A 212 7.42 -6.11 9.29
C SER A 212 8.13 -6.76 8.10
N PHE A 213 7.77 -6.30 6.91
CA PHE A 213 8.48 -6.63 5.67
C PHE A 213 9.31 -5.43 5.23
N GLN A 214 10.45 -5.69 4.59
CA GLN A 214 11.33 -4.64 4.09
C GLN A 214 10.98 -4.30 2.65
N ILE A 215 10.89 -3.01 2.34
CA ILE A 215 10.70 -2.49 1.00
C ILE A 215 11.98 -1.76 0.63
N VAL A 216 12.70 -2.29 -0.36
CA VAL A 216 13.87 -1.64 -0.95
C VAL A 216 13.40 -0.82 -2.14
N LEU A 217 13.84 0.43 -2.20
CA LEU A 217 13.41 1.42 -3.18
C LEU A 217 14.42 1.53 -4.32
N ASP A 218 13.95 1.93 -5.48
CA ASP A 218 14.83 2.39 -6.55
C ASP A 218 15.23 3.85 -6.26
N PRO A 219 16.51 4.14 -5.94
CA PRO A 219 16.98 5.47 -5.55
C PRO A 219 16.72 6.55 -6.62
N GLU A 220 16.75 6.18 -7.89
CA GLU A 220 16.53 7.10 -9.02
C GLU A 220 15.06 7.46 -9.21
N SER A 221 14.16 6.76 -8.52
CA SER A 221 12.72 6.99 -8.57
C SER A 221 12.19 7.77 -7.36
N ILE A 222 13.01 7.94 -6.31
CA ILE A 222 12.54 8.53 -5.06
C ILE A 222 12.25 10.01 -5.27
N VAL A 223 11.04 10.39 -4.85
CA VAL A 223 10.55 11.77 -4.84
C VAL A 223 10.01 12.06 -3.45
N ILE A 224 10.43 13.19 -2.87
CA ILE A 224 9.95 13.70 -1.59
C ILE A 224 9.51 15.15 -1.79
N ILE A 225 8.32 15.50 -1.31
CA ILE A 225 7.90 16.90 -1.23
C ILE A 225 8.74 17.56 -0.13
N PRO A 226 9.46 18.66 -0.43
CA PRO A 226 10.47 19.25 0.44
C PRO A 226 9.82 20.07 1.57
N TYR A 227 9.10 19.40 2.48
CA TYR A 227 8.45 20.09 3.59
C TYR A 227 9.46 20.58 4.63
N GLN A 228 10.53 19.81 4.88
CA GLN A 228 11.56 20.14 5.86
C GLN A 228 12.24 21.48 5.55
N GLU A 229 12.43 21.83 4.28
CA GLU A 229 12.99 23.11 3.86
C GLU A 229 12.07 24.27 4.25
N TYR A 230 10.76 24.13 4.07
CA TYR A 230 9.79 25.15 4.48
C TYR A 230 9.72 25.28 6.00
N ILE A 231 9.77 24.16 6.73
CA ILE A 231 9.82 24.18 8.20
C ILE A 231 11.09 24.87 8.68
N LYS A 232 12.24 24.59 8.04
CA LYS A 232 13.50 25.26 8.36
C LYS A 232 13.42 26.77 8.14
N GLU A 233 12.90 27.21 6.99
CA GLU A 233 12.69 28.65 6.72
C GLU A 233 11.74 29.29 7.74
N LEU A 234 10.69 28.57 8.18
CA LEU A 234 9.78 29.06 9.23
C LEU A 234 10.47 29.23 10.59
N GLU A 235 11.35 28.30 10.97
CA GLU A 235 12.14 28.38 12.19
C GLU A 235 13.16 29.52 12.15
N GLU A 236 13.76 29.80 10.99
CA GLU A 236 14.78 30.82 10.78
C GLU A 236 14.22 32.23 10.52
N ALA A 237 12.90 32.34 10.29
CA ALA A 237 12.22 33.60 10.01
C ALA A 237 12.39 34.63 11.15
N LYS A 238 12.82 35.84 10.79
CA LYS A 238 13.18 36.92 11.73
C LYS A 238 12.02 37.82 12.10
N SER A 239 10.89 37.72 11.38
CA SER A 239 9.71 38.57 11.61
C SER A 239 8.41 37.81 11.41
N GLU A 240 7.35 38.28 12.06
CA GLU A 240 5.99 37.74 11.91
C GLU A 240 5.47 37.84 10.46
N LYS A 241 5.85 38.89 9.73
CA LYS A 241 5.49 39.06 8.32
C LYS A 241 6.14 37.99 7.44
N GLU A 242 7.38 37.63 7.73
CA GLU A 242 8.12 36.57 7.03
C GLU A 242 7.53 35.20 7.33
N LYS A 243 7.24 34.90 8.60
CA LYS A 243 6.54 33.68 9.01
C LYS A 243 5.24 33.48 8.24
N ARG A 244 4.35 34.48 8.26
CA ARG A 244 3.07 34.43 7.51
C ARG A 244 3.24 34.22 6.01
N ARG A 245 4.29 34.81 5.42
CA ARG A 245 4.61 34.58 4.01
C ARG A 245 4.98 33.11 3.76
N ILE A 246 5.86 32.54 4.58
CA ILE A 246 6.31 31.15 4.40
C ILE A 246 5.18 30.17 4.71
N GLU A 247 4.34 30.42 5.71
CA GLU A 247 3.14 29.62 6.01
C GLU A 247 2.19 29.58 4.80
N LYS A 248 1.98 30.72 4.14
CA LYS A 248 1.21 30.78 2.91
C LYS A 248 1.83 29.90 1.82
N LEU A 249 3.14 30.04 1.57
CA LEU A 249 3.85 29.22 0.59
C LEU A 249 3.78 27.71 0.92
N LEU A 250 3.93 27.35 2.19
CA LEU A 250 3.79 25.97 2.66
C LEU A 250 2.38 25.45 2.36
N SER A 251 1.34 26.24 2.68
CA SER A 251 -0.05 25.84 2.44
C SER A 251 -0.36 25.54 0.97
N GLU A 252 0.37 26.17 0.04
CA GLU A 252 0.21 25.97 -1.40
C GLU A 252 0.84 24.65 -1.89
N VAL A 253 1.81 24.08 -1.16
CA VAL A 253 2.51 22.85 -1.54
C VAL A 253 2.02 21.61 -0.79
N VAL A 254 1.21 21.77 0.26
CA VAL A 254 0.66 20.65 1.03
C VAL A 254 -0.20 19.74 0.14
N VAL A 255 0.12 18.44 0.17
CA VAL A 255 -0.71 17.40 -0.45
C VAL A 255 -1.36 16.55 0.62
N GLU A 256 -2.66 16.73 0.81
CA GLU A 256 -3.45 15.98 1.79
C GLU A 256 -4.24 14.84 1.14
N VAL A 257 -4.57 13.82 1.94
CA VAL A 257 -5.58 12.82 1.58
C VAL A 257 -6.96 13.43 1.79
N ASP A 258 -7.51 14.03 0.73
CA ASP A 258 -8.74 14.84 0.76
C ASP A 258 -9.98 14.15 0.21
N LYS A 259 -9.84 12.93 -0.33
CA LYS A 259 -10.97 12.12 -0.83
C LYS A 259 -11.31 10.99 0.13
N GLN A 260 -12.61 10.81 0.39
CA GLN A 260 -13.11 9.73 1.24
C GLN A 260 -12.68 8.34 0.75
N SER A 261 -12.63 8.13 -0.56
CA SER A 261 -12.20 6.87 -1.19
C SER A 261 -10.70 6.57 -1.05
N LEU A 262 -9.88 7.57 -0.71
CA LEU A 262 -8.44 7.39 -0.45
C LEU A 262 -8.18 6.99 1.00
N ILE A 263 -8.91 7.56 1.96
CA ILE A 263 -8.68 7.41 3.41
C ILE A 263 -8.44 5.95 3.86
N PRO A 264 -9.21 4.93 3.42
CA PRO A 264 -8.96 3.55 3.83
C PRO A 264 -7.56 3.03 3.49
N HIS A 265 -6.93 3.57 2.45
CA HIS A 265 -5.58 3.22 2.02
C HIS A 265 -4.48 3.87 2.88
N PHE A 266 -4.82 4.79 3.78
CA PHE A 266 -3.87 5.44 4.68
C PHE A 266 -4.12 5.06 6.16
N LYS A 267 -4.94 4.03 6.37
CA LYS A 267 -5.15 3.38 7.68
C LYS A 267 -4.15 2.23 7.86
N TYR A 268 -3.96 1.81 9.12
CA TYR A 268 -3.23 0.58 9.48
C TYR A 268 -1.75 0.50 9.06
N VAL A 269 -1.05 1.63 9.01
CA VAL A 269 0.38 1.76 8.64
C VAL A 269 0.64 1.51 7.15
N SER A 270 0.28 0.34 6.65
CA SER A 270 0.44 -0.05 5.24
C SER A 270 -0.84 -0.63 4.68
N MET A 271 -1.26 -0.18 3.50
CA MET A 271 -2.41 -0.73 2.78
C MET A 271 -2.11 -0.77 1.29
N HIS A 272 -2.73 -1.71 0.57
CA HIS A 272 -2.71 -1.66 -0.88
C HIS A 272 -3.45 -0.45 -1.38
N ILE A 273 -3.02 0.10 -2.50
CA ILE A 273 -3.67 1.19 -3.23
C ILE A 273 -3.61 0.88 -4.73
N SER A 274 -4.67 1.26 -5.45
CA SER A 274 -4.85 0.92 -6.86
C SER A 274 -4.10 1.91 -7.76
N THR A 275 -3.80 1.52 -9.00
CA THR A 275 -3.00 2.32 -9.95
C THR A 275 -3.62 3.68 -10.19
N ASP A 276 -4.94 3.78 -10.35
CA ASP A 276 -5.64 5.04 -10.63
C ASP A 276 -5.53 6.02 -9.45
N LYS A 277 -5.61 5.50 -8.22
CA LYS A 277 -5.45 6.31 -7.01
C LYS A 277 -4.01 6.80 -6.85
N VAL A 278 -3.03 5.96 -7.22
CA VAL A 278 -1.62 6.38 -7.20
C VAL A 278 -1.35 7.43 -8.28
N LEU A 279 -1.87 7.27 -9.49
CA LEU A 279 -1.79 8.28 -10.55
C LEU A 279 -2.36 9.62 -10.07
N TYR A 280 -3.55 9.63 -9.47
CA TYR A 280 -4.12 10.84 -8.86
C TYR A 280 -3.14 11.52 -7.88
N LEU A 281 -2.55 10.74 -6.98
CA LEU A 281 -1.59 11.27 -5.99
C LEU A 281 -0.28 11.75 -6.63
N LEU A 282 0.22 11.08 -7.67
CA LEU A 282 1.41 11.53 -8.40
C LEU A 282 1.15 12.86 -9.12
N TYR A 283 -0.02 13.06 -9.72
CA TYR A 283 -0.37 14.38 -10.29
C TYR A 283 -0.46 15.47 -9.21
N ARG A 284 -0.96 15.13 -8.02
CA ARG A 284 -0.97 16.06 -6.87
C ARG A 284 0.46 16.40 -6.41
N ILE A 285 1.35 15.41 -6.33
CA ILE A 285 2.77 15.60 -6.01
C ILE A 285 3.44 16.47 -7.09
N LEU A 286 3.24 16.17 -8.37
CA LEU A 286 3.78 16.95 -9.48
C LEU A 286 3.35 18.42 -9.43
N ASN A 287 2.07 18.67 -9.16
CA ASN A 287 1.55 20.02 -9.00
C ASN A 287 2.18 20.75 -7.80
N SER A 288 2.40 20.05 -6.69
CA SER A 288 3.10 20.58 -5.52
C SER A 288 4.54 20.95 -5.85
N LEU A 289 5.31 20.04 -6.47
CA LEU A 289 6.71 20.31 -6.86
C LEU A 289 6.83 21.47 -7.85
N ASN A 290 5.89 21.60 -8.79
CA ASN A 290 5.85 22.75 -9.69
C ASN A 290 5.61 24.09 -8.95
N ARG A 291 4.87 24.08 -7.83
CA ARG A 291 4.73 25.26 -6.96
C ARG A 291 6.01 25.51 -6.17
N VAL A 292 6.62 24.47 -5.61
CA VAL A 292 7.93 24.58 -4.94
C VAL A 292 8.96 25.24 -5.84
N LYS A 293 9.05 24.81 -7.11
CA LYS A 293 9.95 25.39 -8.12
C LYS A 293 9.72 26.90 -8.28
N LYS A 294 8.47 27.35 -8.24
CA LYS A 294 8.12 28.79 -8.35
C LYS A 294 8.45 29.58 -7.08
N HIS A 295 8.42 28.95 -5.91
CA HIS A 295 8.70 29.61 -4.64
C HIS A 295 10.18 29.93 -4.46
N GLY A 296 11.07 29.13 -5.04
CA GLY A 296 12.52 29.36 -4.99
C GLY A 296 13.17 29.12 -3.62
N ILE A 297 12.49 28.39 -2.71
CA ILE A 297 13.01 28.00 -1.39
C ILE A 297 14.05 26.87 -1.50
N VAL A 298 13.85 25.97 -2.46
CA VAL A 298 14.73 24.82 -2.69
C VAL A 298 15.53 25.06 -3.97
N GLU A 299 16.74 24.53 -4.02
CA GLU A 299 17.61 24.56 -5.20
C GLU A 299 16.85 24.07 -6.45
N LYS A 300 17.00 24.82 -7.55
CA LYS A 300 16.21 24.62 -8.76
C LYS A 300 16.50 23.26 -9.40
N GLU A 301 17.77 22.89 -9.51
CA GLU A 301 18.26 21.66 -10.13
C GLU A 301 17.70 20.43 -9.38
N SER A 302 17.76 20.46 -8.05
CA SER A 302 17.21 19.41 -7.18
C SER A 302 15.69 19.23 -7.37
N ILE A 303 14.92 20.31 -7.48
CA ILE A 303 13.47 20.21 -7.69
C ILE A 303 13.11 19.81 -9.13
N GLU A 304 13.85 20.27 -10.12
CA GLU A 304 13.68 19.84 -11.51
C GLU A 304 13.89 18.34 -11.66
N GLU A 305 14.85 17.77 -10.94
CA GLU A 305 15.07 16.33 -10.89
C GLU A 305 13.87 15.58 -10.26
N TYR A 306 13.33 16.06 -9.12
CA TYR A 306 12.12 15.45 -8.54
C TYR A 306 10.87 15.57 -9.43
N ILE A 307 10.72 16.66 -10.18
CA ILE A 307 9.66 16.81 -11.19
C ILE A 307 9.82 15.74 -12.27
N ARG A 308 11.03 15.61 -12.84
CA ARG A 308 11.35 14.61 -13.88
C ARG A 308 11.10 13.19 -13.40
N ARG A 309 11.52 12.86 -12.17
CA ARG A 309 11.26 11.55 -11.54
C ARG A 309 9.76 11.29 -11.39
N THR A 310 8.98 12.28 -10.96
CA THR A 310 7.51 12.17 -10.83
C THR A 310 6.85 11.91 -12.17
N GLU A 311 7.26 12.62 -13.23
CA GLU A 311 6.77 12.42 -14.60
C GLU A 311 7.09 11.00 -15.11
N ASN A 312 8.29 10.50 -14.83
CA ASN A 312 8.68 9.13 -15.16
C ASN A 312 7.82 8.09 -14.44
N LEU A 313 7.51 8.30 -13.15
CA LEU A 313 6.60 7.43 -12.39
C LEU A 313 5.19 7.44 -12.99
N ILE A 314 4.67 8.60 -13.39
CA ILE A 314 3.36 8.73 -14.05
C ILE A 314 3.36 7.95 -15.37
N LYS A 315 4.38 8.14 -16.22
CA LYS A 315 4.53 7.42 -17.50
C LYS A 315 4.60 5.91 -17.29
N HIS A 316 5.37 5.47 -16.30
CA HIS A 316 5.50 4.07 -15.91
C HIS A 316 4.13 3.46 -15.55
N LEU A 317 3.36 4.14 -14.69
CA LEU A 317 2.03 3.66 -14.29
C LEU A 317 1.02 3.61 -15.43
N TRP A 318 1.01 4.61 -16.31
CA TRP A 318 0.14 4.56 -17.50
C TRP A 318 0.49 3.39 -18.40
N GLY A 319 1.79 3.08 -18.56
CA GLY A 319 2.23 1.89 -19.30
C GLY A 319 1.75 0.59 -18.67
N LEU A 320 1.72 0.50 -17.33
CA LEU A 320 1.28 -0.72 -16.63
C LEU A 320 -0.24 -0.86 -16.46
N ARG A 321 -0.97 0.25 -16.32
CA ARG A 321 -2.42 0.26 -16.09
C ARG A 321 -3.16 -0.43 -17.25
N GLY A 322 -2.73 -0.15 -18.48
CA GLY A 322 -3.43 -0.55 -19.68
C GLY A 322 -4.84 0.05 -19.79
N GLU A 323 -5.57 -0.37 -20.83
CA GLU A 323 -6.94 0.09 -21.08
C GLU A 323 -7.96 -0.63 -20.17
N TYR A 324 -7.70 -1.90 -19.83
CA TYR A 324 -8.65 -2.79 -19.13
C TYR A 324 -8.10 -3.40 -17.83
N PRO A 325 -7.77 -2.58 -16.81
CA PRO A 325 -7.13 -3.04 -15.57
C PRO A 325 -7.96 -4.01 -14.72
N SER A 326 -9.27 -4.11 -14.99
CA SER A 326 -10.21 -4.94 -14.21
C SER A 326 -10.78 -6.13 -14.97
N LEU A 327 -10.33 -6.40 -16.20
CA LEU A 327 -10.81 -7.56 -16.97
C LEU A 327 -10.74 -8.87 -16.17
N GLY A 328 -9.58 -9.18 -15.58
CA GLY A 328 -9.43 -10.38 -14.76
C GLY A 328 -10.37 -10.42 -13.56
N LYS A 329 -10.58 -9.28 -12.88
CA LYS A 329 -11.50 -9.19 -11.73
C LYS A 329 -12.96 -9.43 -12.14
N VAL A 330 -13.37 -8.91 -13.31
CA VAL A 330 -14.71 -9.12 -13.88
C VAL A 330 -14.93 -10.61 -14.19
N LEU A 331 -13.95 -11.28 -14.80
CA LEU A 331 -14.05 -12.72 -15.09
C LEU A 331 -14.17 -13.57 -13.82
N ILE A 332 -13.38 -13.23 -12.79
CA ILE A 332 -13.47 -13.91 -11.49
C ILE A 332 -14.85 -13.66 -10.85
N ALA A 333 -15.35 -12.43 -10.90
CA ALA A 333 -16.64 -12.08 -10.32
C ALA A 333 -17.81 -12.80 -11.02
N LEU A 334 -17.79 -12.86 -12.35
CA LEU A 334 -18.78 -13.61 -13.13
C LEU A 334 -18.74 -15.11 -12.79
N GLY A 335 -17.56 -15.69 -12.66
CA GLY A 335 -17.40 -17.07 -12.22
C GLY A 335 -18.01 -17.37 -10.84
N GLU A 336 -17.84 -16.45 -9.88
CA GLU A 336 -18.46 -16.58 -8.57
C GLU A 336 -19.99 -16.42 -8.65
N ILE A 337 -20.49 -15.47 -9.44
CA ILE A 337 -21.94 -15.24 -9.61
C ILE A 337 -22.63 -16.43 -10.29
N LEU A 338 -21.94 -17.10 -11.22
CA LEU A 338 -22.39 -18.33 -11.86
C LEU A 338 -22.33 -19.57 -10.94
N GLY A 339 -21.80 -19.43 -9.72
CA GLY A 339 -21.76 -20.51 -8.72
C GLY A 339 -20.63 -21.51 -8.91
N HIS A 340 -19.62 -21.22 -9.74
CA HIS A 340 -18.48 -22.13 -9.92
C HIS A 340 -17.57 -22.19 -8.69
N TYR A 341 -17.55 -21.14 -7.89
CA TYR A 341 -16.81 -21.05 -6.65
C TYR A 341 -17.34 -19.91 -5.78
N THR A 342 -17.00 -19.96 -4.49
CA THR A 342 -17.26 -18.88 -3.53
C THR A 342 -15.94 -18.30 -3.06
N ILE A 343 -15.76 -16.97 -3.20
CA ILE A 343 -14.60 -16.23 -2.69
C ILE A 343 -15.04 -15.31 -1.55
N ILE A 344 -16.20 -14.67 -1.69
CA ILE A 344 -16.82 -13.87 -0.64
C ILE A 344 -18.13 -14.56 -0.25
N PRO A 345 -18.14 -15.33 0.86
CA PRO A 345 -19.35 -16.02 1.31
C PRO A 345 -20.51 -15.05 1.54
N SER A 346 -21.74 -15.50 1.27
CA SER A 346 -22.95 -14.77 1.67
C SER A 346 -22.93 -14.59 3.20
N ARG A 347 -23.46 -13.45 3.69
CA ARG A 347 -23.48 -13.03 5.11
C ARG A 347 -24.17 -14.00 6.10
N THR A 348 -24.44 -15.23 5.71
CA THR A 348 -25.27 -16.20 6.44
C THR A 348 -24.56 -16.95 7.55
N LEU A 349 -23.22 -16.86 7.70
CA LEU A 349 -22.50 -17.53 8.78
C LEU A 349 -21.42 -16.62 9.38
N GLU A 350 -21.47 -16.49 10.72
CA GLU A 350 -20.69 -15.59 11.56
C GLU A 350 -19.15 -15.74 11.45
N THR A 351 -18.63 -16.68 10.68
CA THR A 351 -17.22 -17.06 10.63
C THR A 351 -16.54 -16.88 9.27
N THR A 352 -17.22 -16.34 8.27
CA THR A 352 -16.73 -16.40 6.88
C THR A 352 -15.91 -15.17 6.46
N THR A 353 -14.59 -15.35 6.37
CA THR A 353 -13.64 -14.37 5.78
C THR A 353 -13.46 -14.63 4.29
N THR A 354 -13.07 -13.60 3.52
CA THR A 354 -12.72 -13.74 2.09
C THR A 354 -11.66 -14.81 1.87
N ASP A 355 -11.89 -15.73 0.93
CA ASP A 355 -10.93 -16.78 0.56
C ASP A 355 -9.89 -16.23 -0.42
N TYR A 356 -8.87 -15.57 0.15
CA TYR A 356 -7.79 -14.94 -0.59
C TYR A 356 -6.92 -15.93 -1.37
N LYS A 357 -6.79 -17.18 -0.88
CA LYS A 357 -6.01 -18.24 -1.53
C LYS A 357 -6.72 -18.68 -2.81
N LYS A 358 -8.02 -18.93 -2.73
CA LYS A 358 -8.84 -19.30 -3.88
C LYS A 358 -8.91 -18.21 -4.93
N TYR A 359 -9.05 -16.94 -4.51
CA TYR A 359 -8.98 -15.80 -5.42
C TYR A 359 -7.67 -15.82 -6.23
N LYS A 360 -6.53 -16.02 -5.56
CA LYS A 360 -5.22 -16.01 -6.20
C LYS A 360 -5.03 -17.18 -7.18
N GLU A 361 -5.46 -18.38 -6.78
CA GLU A 361 -5.42 -19.57 -7.64
C GLU A 361 -6.18 -19.35 -8.96
N ILE A 362 -7.38 -18.77 -8.89
CA ILE A 362 -8.20 -18.51 -10.09
C ILE A 362 -7.56 -17.40 -10.95
N GLU A 363 -7.03 -16.35 -10.32
CA GLU A 363 -6.29 -15.30 -11.03
C GLU A 363 -5.11 -15.87 -11.83
N GLU A 364 -4.32 -16.75 -11.22
CA GLU A 364 -3.18 -17.38 -11.86
C GLU A 364 -3.61 -18.25 -13.05
N LYS A 365 -4.67 -19.05 -12.90
CA LYS A 365 -5.25 -19.85 -13.99
C LYS A 365 -5.75 -18.98 -15.16
N LEU A 366 -6.30 -17.80 -14.89
CA LEU A 366 -6.80 -16.88 -15.91
C LEU A 366 -5.70 -16.04 -16.58
N SER A 367 -4.50 -15.96 -16.00
CA SER A 367 -3.44 -15.05 -16.46
C SER A 367 -3.04 -15.28 -17.92
N ASN A 368 -2.80 -16.54 -18.33
CA ASN A 368 -2.45 -16.90 -19.70
C ASN A 368 -3.59 -16.55 -20.67
N PHE A 369 -4.84 -16.82 -20.29
CA PHE A 369 -6.00 -16.46 -21.11
C PHE A 369 -6.07 -14.95 -21.33
N ILE A 370 -5.97 -14.15 -20.27
CA ILE A 370 -6.04 -12.69 -20.35
C ILE A 370 -4.93 -12.14 -21.26
N SER A 371 -3.70 -12.66 -21.12
CA SER A 371 -2.57 -12.21 -21.93
C SER A 371 -2.73 -12.47 -23.44
N ARG A 372 -3.39 -13.57 -23.83
CA ARG A 372 -3.52 -13.98 -25.24
C ARG A 372 -4.84 -13.56 -25.88
N TYR A 373 -5.93 -13.63 -25.13
CA TYR A 373 -7.30 -13.48 -25.64
C TYR A 373 -8.06 -12.31 -25.01
N GLY A 374 -7.47 -11.59 -24.04
CA GLY A 374 -8.17 -10.52 -23.32
C GLY A 374 -8.74 -9.43 -24.23
N ILE A 375 -7.95 -8.96 -25.22
CA ILE A 375 -8.40 -7.94 -26.18
C ILE A 375 -9.55 -8.45 -27.05
N ARG A 376 -9.51 -9.71 -27.49
CA ARG A 376 -10.59 -10.32 -28.27
C ARG A 376 -11.86 -10.49 -27.45
N LEU A 377 -11.74 -10.82 -26.17
CA LEU A 377 -12.90 -10.87 -25.28
C LEU A 377 -13.51 -9.48 -25.08
N ILE A 378 -12.69 -8.43 -24.95
CA ILE A 378 -13.19 -7.06 -24.93
C ILE A 378 -13.92 -6.71 -26.22
N GLU A 379 -13.39 -7.10 -27.38
CA GLU A 379 -14.06 -6.87 -28.68
C GLU A 379 -15.43 -7.54 -28.71
N VAL A 380 -15.54 -8.78 -28.24
CA VAL A 380 -16.82 -9.48 -28.04
C VAL A 380 -17.78 -8.67 -27.14
N LEU A 381 -17.30 -8.11 -26.03
CA LEU A 381 -18.13 -7.27 -25.15
C LEU A 381 -18.57 -5.96 -25.82
N LYS A 382 -17.76 -5.41 -26.72
CA LYS A 382 -18.07 -4.17 -27.45
C LYS A 382 -19.09 -4.39 -28.57
N THR A 383 -18.90 -5.43 -29.38
CA THR A 383 -19.71 -5.68 -30.57
C THR A 383 -21.01 -6.41 -30.25
N ALA A 384 -21.03 -7.20 -29.17
CA ALA A 384 -22.09 -8.16 -28.87
C ALA A 384 -22.36 -9.14 -30.04
N ASP A 385 -21.38 -9.35 -30.91
CA ASP A 385 -21.52 -10.19 -32.10
C ASP A 385 -21.37 -11.69 -31.74
N PRO A 386 -22.40 -12.52 -31.97
CA PRO A 386 -22.31 -13.97 -31.77
C PRO A 386 -21.20 -14.63 -32.60
N GLY A 387 -20.90 -14.12 -33.80
CA GLY A 387 -19.82 -14.63 -34.64
C GLY A 387 -18.46 -14.47 -33.96
N CYS A 388 -18.14 -13.29 -33.45
CA CYS A 388 -16.95 -13.05 -32.64
C CYS A 388 -16.85 -14.02 -31.43
N MET A 389 -17.98 -14.32 -30.77
CA MET A 389 -18.00 -15.26 -29.64
C MET A 389 -17.62 -16.69 -30.07
N GLU A 390 -18.17 -17.17 -31.19
CA GLU A 390 -17.87 -18.51 -31.70
C GLU A 390 -16.41 -18.67 -32.13
N ILE A 391 -15.85 -17.67 -32.81
CA ILE A 391 -14.44 -17.67 -33.21
C ILE A 391 -13.55 -17.75 -31.96
N LEU A 392 -13.84 -16.93 -30.93
CA LEU A 392 -13.08 -16.96 -29.67
C LEU A 392 -13.14 -18.34 -29.00
N LEU A 393 -14.33 -18.96 -28.94
CA LEU A 393 -14.51 -20.28 -28.34
C LEU A 393 -13.79 -21.39 -29.11
N ASN A 394 -13.82 -21.36 -30.45
CA ASN A 394 -13.15 -22.35 -31.28
C ASN A 394 -11.63 -22.28 -31.11
N ASP A 395 -11.05 -21.09 -31.10
CA ASP A 395 -9.61 -20.90 -30.87
C ASP A 395 -9.20 -21.34 -29.47
N LEU A 396 -10.03 -21.04 -28.46
CA LEU A 396 -9.78 -21.44 -27.07
C LEU A 396 -9.76 -22.97 -26.92
N LYS A 397 -10.64 -23.70 -27.62
CA LYS A 397 -10.67 -25.17 -27.59
C LYS A 397 -9.36 -25.76 -28.10
N GLN A 398 -8.83 -25.20 -29.19
CA GLN A 398 -7.61 -25.69 -29.85
C GLN A 398 -6.32 -25.33 -29.11
N ASN A 399 -6.33 -24.32 -28.22
CA ASN A 399 -5.11 -23.84 -27.57
C ASN A 399 -4.74 -24.66 -26.32
N ASN A 400 -3.72 -25.51 -26.39
CA ASN A 400 -3.30 -26.38 -25.28
C ASN A 400 -2.53 -25.67 -24.14
N GLU A 401 -2.15 -24.40 -24.31
CA GLU A 401 -1.40 -23.63 -23.30
C GLU A 401 -2.30 -22.94 -22.27
N ILE A 402 -3.61 -22.92 -22.52
CA ILE A 402 -4.60 -22.37 -21.58
C ILE A 402 -5.07 -23.48 -20.64
N ASP A 403 -5.04 -23.18 -19.34
CA ASP A 403 -5.51 -24.06 -18.26
C ASP A 403 -6.95 -24.55 -18.51
N GLY A 404 -7.20 -25.84 -18.27
CA GLY A 404 -8.50 -26.46 -18.52
C GLY A 404 -9.64 -25.86 -17.69
N CYS A 405 -9.38 -25.49 -16.43
CA CYS A 405 -10.37 -24.81 -15.60
C CYS A 405 -10.64 -23.40 -16.12
N ALA A 406 -9.60 -22.68 -16.58
CA ALA A 406 -9.77 -21.38 -17.22
C ALA A 406 -10.61 -21.50 -18.50
N LYS A 407 -10.34 -22.48 -19.37
CA LYS A 407 -11.16 -22.71 -20.58
C LYS A 407 -12.63 -22.95 -20.24
N TYR A 408 -12.89 -23.84 -19.29
CA TYR A 408 -14.24 -24.14 -18.83
C TYR A 408 -14.94 -22.90 -18.30
N LEU A 409 -14.27 -22.12 -17.45
CA LEU A 409 -14.83 -20.89 -16.89
C LEU A 409 -15.18 -19.88 -17.98
N ILE A 410 -14.27 -19.64 -18.92
CA ILE A 410 -14.52 -18.71 -20.04
C ILE A 410 -15.66 -19.19 -20.93
N PHE A 411 -15.76 -20.50 -21.19
CA PHE A 411 -16.87 -21.08 -21.93
C PHE A 411 -18.21 -20.76 -21.27
N ARG A 412 -18.32 -21.01 -19.95
CA ARG A 412 -19.54 -20.71 -19.18
C ARG A 412 -19.86 -19.22 -19.11
N ILE A 413 -18.84 -18.36 -19.03
CA ILE A 413 -19.02 -16.91 -19.09
C ILE A 413 -19.56 -16.48 -20.46
N ILE A 414 -19.01 -17.02 -21.55
CA ILE A 414 -19.47 -16.67 -22.91
C ILE A 414 -20.91 -17.14 -23.15
N GLU A 415 -21.27 -18.35 -22.71
CA GLU A 415 -22.67 -18.81 -22.76
C GLU A 415 -23.59 -17.89 -21.97
N PHE A 416 -23.18 -17.50 -20.76
CA PHE A 416 -23.98 -16.62 -19.91
C PHE A 416 -24.22 -15.23 -20.53
N ILE A 417 -23.19 -14.61 -21.13
CA ILE A 417 -23.33 -13.27 -21.72
C ILE A 417 -23.96 -13.29 -23.12
N ARG A 418 -23.98 -14.44 -23.81
CA ARG A 418 -24.58 -14.58 -25.16
C ARG A 418 -26.07 -14.26 -25.15
N ASP A 419 -26.78 -14.65 -24.11
CA ASP A 419 -28.22 -14.45 -23.97
C ASP A 419 -28.58 -13.10 -23.30
N ARG A 420 -27.61 -12.21 -23.13
CA ARG A 420 -27.79 -10.90 -22.47
C ARG A 420 -27.88 -9.78 -23.50
N GLU A 421 -28.60 -8.73 -23.15
CA GLU A 421 -28.75 -7.55 -24.00
C GLU A 421 -27.43 -6.81 -24.21
N SER A 422 -27.28 -6.12 -25.34
CA SER A 422 -26.08 -5.35 -25.69
C SER A 422 -25.68 -4.31 -24.62
N LYS A 423 -26.66 -3.73 -23.91
CA LYS A 423 -26.41 -2.80 -22.81
C LYS A 423 -25.67 -3.47 -21.64
N TYR A 424 -25.98 -4.74 -21.34
CA TYR A 424 -25.32 -5.50 -20.29
C TYR A 424 -23.84 -5.75 -20.62
N LEU A 425 -23.56 -6.14 -21.86
CA LEU A 425 -22.20 -6.34 -22.36
C LEU A 425 -21.38 -5.04 -22.31
N LYS A 426 -21.99 -3.90 -22.66
CA LYS A 426 -21.37 -2.57 -22.49
C LYS A 426 -21.08 -2.23 -21.03
N ALA A 427 -21.97 -2.59 -20.10
CA ALA A 427 -21.71 -2.41 -18.67
C ALA A 427 -20.51 -3.26 -18.20
N LEU A 428 -20.38 -4.50 -18.65
CA LEU A 428 -19.20 -5.33 -18.35
C LEU A 428 -17.91 -4.73 -18.94
N GLU A 429 -17.96 -4.22 -20.18
CA GLU A 429 -16.84 -3.55 -20.84
C GLU A 429 -16.37 -2.32 -20.04
N LEU A 430 -17.33 -1.50 -19.60
CA LEU A 430 -17.08 -0.35 -18.75
C LEU A 430 -16.42 -0.76 -17.43
N LEU A 431 -16.91 -1.80 -16.76
CA LEU A 431 -16.31 -2.31 -15.53
C LEU A 431 -14.87 -2.82 -15.75
N CYS A 432 -14.57 -3.36 -16.93
CA CYS A 432 -13.20 -3.77 -17.27
C CYS A 432 -12.24 -2.56 -17.36
N LYS A 433 -12.72 -1.38 -17.76
CA LYS A 433 -11.93 -0.13 -17.90
C LYS A 433 -11.63 0.56 -16.57
N LEU A 434 -12.50 0.39 -15.57
CA LEU A 434 -12.40 1.05 -14.28
C LEU A 434 -11.48 0.26 -13.33
N ASP A 435 -10.59 0.95 -12.61
CA ASP A 435 -9.70 0.32 -11.61
C ASP A 435 -10.40 0.15 -10.24
N LEU A 436 -11.44 -0.69 -10.23
CA LEU A 436 -12.23 -1.02 -9.05
C LEU A 436 -11.67 -2.24 -8.30
N VAL A 437 -11.92 -2.32 -7.00
CA VAL A 437 -11.57 -3.54 -6.24
C VAL A 437 -12.52 -4.68 -6.55
N TYR A 438 -12.06 -5.92 -6.39
CA TYR A 438 -12.85 -7.12 -6.66
C TYR A 438 -14.25 -7.10 -6.02
N ALA A 439 -14.32 -6.74 -4.73
CA ALA A 439 -15.60 -6.69 -4.00
C ALA A 439 -16.59 -5.68 -4.59
N GLN A 440 -16.11 -4.54 -5.09
CA GLN A 440 -16.96 -3.54 -5.76
C GLN A 440 -17.50 -4.11 -7.07
N ILE A 441 -16.63 -4.68 -7.92
CA ILE A 441 -17.05 -5.27 -9.21
C ILE A 441 -18.08 -6.37 -9.00
N ARG A 442 -17.80 -7.30 -8.07
CA ARG A 442 -18.73 -8.39 -7.74
C ARG A 442 -20.08 -7.87 -7.26
N ASN A 443 -20.09 -6.86 -6.38
CA ASN A 443 -21.33 -6.29 -5.88
C ASN A 443 -22.11 -5.59 -6.98
N ILE A 444 -21.45 -4.80 -7.84
CA ILE A 444 -22.08 -4.12 -8.97
C ILE A 444 -22.72 -5.14 -9.92
N ILE A 445 -21.97 -6.16 -10.37
CA ILE A 445 -22.53 -7.19 -11.29
C ILE A 445 -23.71 -7.90 -10.62
N ARG A 446 -23.59 -8.28 -9.34
CA ARG A 446 -24.68 -8.93 -8.61
C ARG A 446 -25.91 -8.03 -8.48
N ASP A 447 -25.74 -6.73 -8.28
CA ASP A 447 -26.84 -5.78 -8.16
C ASP A 447 -27.49 -5.49 -9.51
N ILE A 448 -26.74 -5.56 -10.61
CA ILE A 448 -27.29 -5.60 -11.98
C ILE A 448 -28.14 -6.86 -12.17
N GLU A 449 -27.62 -8.05 -11.83
CA GLU A 449 -28.38 -9.31 -11.97
C GLU A 449 -29.67 -9.32 -11.14
N ASN A 450 -29.64 -8.68 -9.96
CA ASN A 450 -30.81 -8.55 -9.09
C ASN A 450 -31.71 -7.36 -9.46
N LYS A 451 -31.48 -6.69 -10.60
CA LYS A 451 -32.24 -5.52 -11.08
C LYS A 451 -32.30 -4.37 -10.06
N LYS A 452 -31.30 -4.24 -9.20
CA LYS A 452 -31.16 -3.14 -8.22
C LYS A 452 -30.49 -1.91 -8.80
N ILE A 453 -29.68 -2.10 -9.84
CA ILE A 453 -29.02 -1.04 -10.59
C ILE A 453 -29.52 -1.11 -12.03
N ASN A 454 -29.97 0.03 -12.56
CA ASN A 454 -30.30 0.14 -13.97
C ASN A 454 -29.01 0.20 -14.79
N VAL A 455 -28.87 -0.71 -15.76
CA VAL A 455 -27.72 -0.78 -16.67
C VAL A 455 -27.56 0.50 -17.49
N GLU A 456 -28.67 1.17 -17.81
CA GLU A 456 -28.67 2.42 -18.58
C GLU A 456 -28.04 3.57 -17.80
N ASP A 457 -28.36 3.69 -16.51
CA ASP A 457 -27.75 4.69 -15.63
C ASP A 457 -26.25 4.43 -15.46
N LEU A 458 -25.86 3.16 -15.41
CA LEU A 458 -24.46 2.75 -15.30
C LEU A 458 -23.62 3.19 -16.50
N VAL A 459 -24.13 2.95 -17.70
CA VAL A 459 -23.43 3.24 -18.96
C VAL A 459 -23.36 4.75 -19.21
N ASN A 460 -24.43 5.47 -18.88
CA ASN A 460 -24.51 6.92 -19.10
C ASN A 460 -23.79 7.72 -17.99
N TYR A 461 -23.76 7.22 -16.76
CA TYR A 461 -23.17 7.88 -15.60
C TYR A 461 -22.18 6.97 -14.84
N PRO A 462 -21.09 6.54 -15.50
CA PRO A 462 -20.14 5.59 -14.93
C PRO A 462 -19.48 6.07 -13.63
N TYR A 463 -19.38 7.39 -13.43
CA TYR A 463 -18.77 7.99 -12.24
C TYR A 463 -19.62 7.87 -10.97
N SER A 464 -20.91 7.54 -11.09
CA SER A 464 -21.78 7.25 -9.94
C SER A 464 -21.33 6.01 -9.16
N LEU A 465 -20.61 5.08 -9.82
CA LEU A 465 -20.06 3.85 -9.23
C LEU A 465 -18.88 4.04 -8.29
N VAL A 466 -18.23 5.21 -8.34
CA VAL A 466 -17.02 5.48 -7.53
C VAL A 466 -17.41 5.96 -6.12
N TYR A 467 -18.67 6.35 -5.93
CA TYR A 467 -19.22 6.90 -4.69
C TYR A 467 -20.16 5.94 -3.94
N THR A 468 -20.44 4.77 -4.53
CA THR A 468 -21.16 3.64 -3.91
C THR A 468 -20.18 2.57 -3.43
#